data_AF-A0A4R2JLJ3-F1
#
_entry.id   AF-A0A4R2JLJ3-F1
#
_cell.length_a   1.000
_cell.length_b   1.000
_cell.length_c   1.000
_cell.angle_alpha   90.00
_cell.angle_beta   90.00
_cell.angle_gamma   90.00
#
_symmetry.space_group_name_H-M   'P 1'
#
loop_
_entity.id
_entity.type
_entity.pdbx_description
1 polymer ?
#
loop_
_entity_poly.entity_id
_entity_poly.type
_entity_poly.pdbx_seq_one_letter_code
_entity_poly.pdbx_strand_id
1 'polypeptide(L)' 'MTAHEGPNTTVSDFAQSRLDAAAEEDRQRDMATRTVTSHAIDAADCRTLLAMLGLSPTHRTPAGGPQPRLRQPD' A
#
# COMPACT_ATOMS: atom_id res chain seq x y z
N MET A 1 -3.84 18.54 -37.73
CA MET A 1 -4.14 18.90 -36.32
C MET A 1 -3.76 17.72 -35.44
N THR A 2 -2.47 17.55 -35.16
CA THR A 2 -2.00 16.58 -34.15
C THR A 2 -1.84 17.37 -32.85
N ALA A 3 -2.72 17.08 -31.89
CA ALA A 3 -2.66 17.71 -30.58
C ALA A 3 -1.31 17.38 -29.94
N HIS A 4 -0.62 18.42 -29.49
CA HIS A 4 0.61 18.31 -28.72
C HIS A 4 0.23 17.70 -27.38
N GLU A 5 0.45 16.39 -27.20
CA GLU A 5 0.29 15.71 -25.91
C GLU A 5 1.31 16.32 -24.95
N GLY A 6 0.82 17.24 -24.11
CA GLY A 6 1.64 17.87 -23.09
C GLY A 6 2.11 16.85 -22.04
N PRO A 7 3.13 17.20 -21.23
CA PRO A 7 3.78 16.32 -20.24
C PRO A 7 2.89 15.83 -19.08
N ASN A 8 1.57 15.99 -19.18
CA ASN A 8 0.59 15.63 -18.15
C ASN A 8 0.16 14.16 -18.21
N THR A 9 0.36 13.48 -19.35
CA THR A 9 0.00 12.07 -19.53
C THR A 9 0.83 11.14 -18.62
N THR A 10 2.11 11.44 -18.41
CA THR A 10 3.03 10.62 -17.61
C THR A 10 2.74 10.69 -16.11
N VAL A 11 2.31 11.85 -15.61
CA VAL A 11 1.93 12.06 -14.20
C VAL A 11 0.64 11.29 -13.89
N SER A 12 -0.31 11.29 -14.83
CA SER A 12 -1.56 10.52 -14.72
C SER A 12 -1.31 9.01 -14.74
N ASP A 13 -0.41 8.53 -15.59
CA ASP A 13 -0.06 7.10 -15.70
C ASP A 13 0.65 6.58 -14.44
N PHE A 14 1.55 7.39 -13.86
CA PHE A 14 2.18 7.05 -12.58
C PHE A 14 1.17 7.05 -11.42
N ALA A 15 0.25 8.01 -11.39
CA ALA A 15 -0.82 8.06 -10.39
C ALA A 15 -1.72 6.83 -10.49
N GLN A 16 -2.08 6.43 -11.71
CA GLN A 16 -2.85 5.21 -11.95
C GLN A 16 -2.08 3.95 -11.53
N SER A 17 -0.80 3.83 -11.91
CA SER A 17 0.06 2.71 -11.51
C SER A 17 0.19 2.59 -9.99
N ARG A 18 0.24 3.71 -9.26
CA ARG A 18 0.24 3.76 -7.79
C ARG A 18 -1.08 3.26 -7.19
N LEU A 19 -2.21 3.63 -7.79
CA LEU A 19 -3.53 3.16 -7.34
C LEU A 19 -3.70 1.66 -7.58
N ASP A 20 -3.26 1.18 -8.74
CA ASP A 20 -3.31 -0.24 -9.09
C ASP A 20 -2.40 -1.06 -8.17
N ALA A 21 -1.20 -0.55 -7.87
CA ALA A 21 -0.28 -1.17 -6.91
C ALA A 21 -0.88 -1.23 -5.50
N ALA A 22 -1.51 -0.14 -5.03
CA ALA A 22 -2.16 -0.12 -3.71
C ALA A 22 -3.34 -1.11 -3.64
N ALA A 23 -4.14 -1.19 -4.71
CA ALA A 23 -5.24 -2.16 -4.78
C ALA A 23 -4.75 -3.61 -4.76
N GLU A 24 -3.61 -3.90 -5.40
CA GLU A 24 -3.01 -5.22 -5.39
C GLU A 24 -2.36 -5.57 -4.04
N GLU A 25 -1.68 -4.61 -3.41
CA GLU A 25 -1.17 -4.76 -2.04
C GLU A 25 -2.30 -5.10 -1.06
N ASP A 26 -3.45 -4.42 -1.17
CA ASP A 26 -4.63 -4.71 -0.35
C ASP A 26 -5.16 -6.13 -0.59
N ARG A 27 -5.25 -6.59 -1.84
CA ARG A 27 -5.66 -7.97 -2.16
C ARG A 27 -4.70 -9.00 -1.57
N GLN A 28 -3.41 -8.79 -1.71
CA GLN A 28 -2.39 -9.70 -1.16
C GLN A 28 -2.45 -9.74 0.36
N ARG A 29 -2.69 -8.58 1.00
CA ARG A 29 -2.89 -8.46 2.45
C ARG A 29 -4.10 -9.26 2.93
N ASP A 30 -5.22 -9.17 2.22
CA ASP A 30 -6.44 -9.93 2.51
C ASP A 30 -6.22 -11.44 2.37
N MET A 31 -5.55 -11.86 1.30
CA MET A 31 -5.21 -13.27 1.08
C MET A 31 -4.30 -13.80 2.19
N ALA A 32 -3.24 -13.08 2.54
CA ALA A 32 -2.33 -13.46 3.60
C ALA A 32 -3.04 -13.55 4.96
N THR A 33 -3.93 -12.61 5.26
CA THR A 33 -4.73 -12.63 6.49
C THR A 33 -5.62 -13.87 6.57
N ARG A 34 -6.29 -14.23 5.48
CA ARG A 34 -7.12 -15.45 5.41
C ARG A 34 -6.29 -16.71 5.58
N THR A 35 -5.13 -16.79 4.93
CA THR A 35 -4.21 -17.92 5.06
C THR A 35 -3.74 -18.09 6.50
N VAL A 36 -3.28 -17.00 7.14
CA VAL A 36 -2.85 -17.02 8.55
C VAL A 36 -3.98 -17.45 9.47
N THR A 37 -5.19 -16.92 9.25
CA THR A 37 -6.37 -17.30 10.04
C THR A 37 -6.69 -18.79 9.92
N SER A 38 -6.49 -19.39 8.73
CA SER A 38 -6.72 -20.82 8.51
C SER A 38 -5.67 -21.73 9.17
N HIS A 39 -4.48 -21.21 9.47
CA HIS A 39 -3.39 -21.97 10.08
C HIS A 39 -3.21 -21.69 11.58
N ALA A 40 -3.83 -20.62 12.09
CA ALA A 40 -3.74 -20.25 13.49
C ALA A 40 -4.44 -21.28 14.38
N ILE A 41 -3.80 -21.59 15.51
CA ILE A 41 -4.33 -22.54 16.50
C ILE A 41 -5.45 -21.89 17.32
N ASP A 42 -5.32 -20.60 17.62
CA ASP A 42 -6.30 -19.81 18.34
C ASP A 42 -6.24 -18.32 17.97
N ALA A 43 -7.10 -17.52 18.60
CA ALA A 43 -7.20 -16.08 18.33
C ALA A 43 -5.95 -15.28 18.76
N ALA A 44 -5.20 -15.73 19.78
CA ALA A 44 -3.97 -15.08 20.22
C ALA A 44 -2.79 -15.40 19.28
N ASP A 45 -2.70 -16.64 18.83
CA ASP A 45 -1.75 -17.10 17.83
C ASP A 45 -1.96 -16.35 16.50
N CYS A 46 -3.20 -16.27 16.02
CA CYS A 46 -3.54 -15.50 14.82
C CYS A 46 -3.09 -14.04 14.92
N ARG A 47 -3.35 -13.36 16.05
CA ARG A 47 -2.91 -11.98 16.28
C ARG A 47 -1.39 -11.84 16.26
N THR A 48 -0.67 -12.79 16.83
CA THR A 48 0.79 -12.83 16.85
C THR A 48 1.35 -12.98 15.43
N LEU A 49 0.83 -13.93 14.65
CA LEU A 49 1.22 -14.15 13.27
C LEU A 49 0.95 -12.93 12.39
N LEU A 50 -0.24 -12.32 12.50
CA LEU A 50 -0.59 -11.11 11.75
C LEU A 50 0.30 -9.92 12.13
N ALA A 51 0.70 -9.80 13.40
CA ALA A 51 1.62 -8.76 13.84
C ALA A 51 3.03 -8.96 13.27
N MET A 52 3.56 -10.19 13.27
CA MET A 52 4.87 -10.51 12.70
C MET A 52 4.93 -10.23 11.19
N LEU A 53 3.81 -10.38 10.49
CA LEU A 53 3.71 -10.11 9.05
C LEU A 53 3.36 -8.64 8.73
N GLY A 54 3.20 -7.78 9.75
CA GLY A 54 2.77 -6.38 9.56
C GLY A 54 1.35 -6.22 9.00
N LEU A 55 0.54 -7.28 9.06
CA LEU A 55 -0.83 -7.37 8.56
C LEU A 55 -1.86 -6.89 9.60
N SER A 56 -1.46 -6.73 10.85
CA SER A 56 -2.33 -6.28 11.93
C SER A 56 -2.92 -4.87 11.64
N PRO A 57 -4.20 -4.64 11.98
CA PRO A 57 -4.88 -3.35 11.72
C PRO A 57 -4.22 -2.17 12.45
N THR A 58 -3.48 -2.45 13.53
CA THR A 58 -2.68 -1.46 14.27
C THR A 58 -1.46 -0.98 13.47
N HIS A 59 -0.96 -1.77 12.52
CA HIS A 59 0.17 -1.44 11.65
C HIS A 59 -0.30 -0.92 10.28
N ARG A 60 -1.41 -0.16 10.25
CA ARG A 60 -1.73 0.66 9.08
C ARG A 60 -0.85 1.91 9.13
N THR A 61 0.45 1.74 8.89
CA THR A 61 1.27 2.87 8.47
C THR A 61 0.71 3.27 7.10
N PRO A 62 0.15 4.49 6.92
CA PRO A 62 -0.25 4.93 5.60
C PRO A 62 0.98 4.75 4.69
N ALA A 63 0.78 4.12 3.54
CA ALA A 63 1.79 3.92 2.49
C ALA A 63 2.17 5.27 1.84
N GLY A 64 2.64 6.18 2.69
CA GLY A 64 2.99 7.56 2.48
C GLY A 64 3.91 7.92 3.64
N GLY A 65 5.15 7.45 3.57
CA GLY A 65 6.20 7.85 4.52
C GLY A 65 6.27 9.37 4.64
N PRO A 66 6.81 9.89 5.75
CA PRO A 66 6.91 11.34 5.97
C PRO A 66 7.67 11.96 4.80
N GLN A 67 6.99 12.78 4.00
CA GLN A 67 7.62 13.63 2.99
C GLN A 67 8.60 14.52 3.75
N PRO A 68 9.94 14.37 3.59
CA PRO A 68 10.84 15.40 4.08
C PRO A 68 10.51 16.65 3.26
N ARG A 69 9.94 17.66 3.92
CA ARG A 69 9.59 18.94 3.32
C ARG A 69 10.75 19.40 2.44
N LEU A 70 10.49 19.54 1.15
CA LEU A 70 11.42 20.16 0.21
C LEU A 70 11.79 21.53 0.79
N ARG A 71 13.05 21.66 1.20
CA ARG A 71 13.62 22.87 1.80
C ARG A 71 13.55 23.97 0.74
N GLN A 72 12.59 24.89 0.86
CA GLN A 72 12.58 26.14 0.08
C GLN A 72 13.79 26.97 0.51
N PRO A 73 14.69 27.39 -0.40
CA PRO A 73 15.59 28.50 -0.13
C PRO A 73 14.86 29.83 -0.33
N ASP A 74 15.16 30.81 0.52
CA ASP A 74 14.79 32.23 0.41
C ASP A 74 15.37 32.88 -0.87
#